data_AF-A0A838YZB3-F1
#
_entry.id   AF-A0A838YZB3-F1
#
_cell.length_a   1.000
_cell.length_b   1.000
_cell.length_c   1.000
_cell.angle_alpha   90.00
_cell.angle_beta   90.00
_cell.angle_gamma   90.00
#
_symmetry.space_group_name_H-M   'P 1'
#
loop_
_entity.id
_entity.type
_entity.pdbx_description
1 polymer ?
#
loop_
_entity_poly.entity_id
_entity_poly.type
_entity_poly.pdbx_seq_one_letter_code
_entity_poly.pdbx_strand_id
1 'polypeptide(L)'
;MKPSPIKFERPLQKYQRVITWSIGLFIFFLILSTQIPPRKDARQKSYLGQAHLPRGIRNNNPGNLRYSPLNNWKGKIPISQNTDGAFEQFIEWRYGIRALLVLLKGYIFRYGTIEAMLRHYAPSNENNTELYIQRVASDTGIPRNQVVTSTRETLLKLAISISRYENGKGYEITETDFQEAYKIM
;
A
#
# COMPACT_ATOMS: atom_id res chain seq x y z
N MET A 1 -87.95 -57.72 22.95
CA MET A 1 -86.89 -58.48 23.64
C MET A 1 -85.55 -58.21 22.94
N LYS A 2 -84.54 -57.78 23.72
CA LYS A 2 -83.08 -58.06 23.69
C LYS A 2 -82.45 -58.80 22.48
N PRO A 3 -81.11 -58.73 22.27
CA PRO A 3 -80.21 -57.61 21.92
C PRO A 3 -79.25 -58.04 20.75
N SER A 4 -78.16 -57.30 20.45
CA SER A 4 -76.81 -57.87 20.11
C SER A 4 -75.70 -56.80 19.95
N PRO A 5 -74.39 -57.14 20.11
CA PRO A 5 -73.37 -56.25 20.71
C PRO A 5 -72.05 -55.97 19.91
N ILE A 6 -71.51 -54.75 20.11
CA ILE A 6 -70.13 -54.26 20.43
C ILE A 6 -68.79 -54.98 20.01
N LYS A 7 -67.80 -54.14 19.58
CA LYS A 7 -66.27 -54.10 19.70
C LYS A 7 -65.40 -54.43 18.45
N PHE A 8 -64.53 -53.51 17.94
CA PHE A 8 -63.08 -53.16 18.21
C PHE A 8 -62.08 -54.23 17.69
N GLU A 9 -60.98 -53.99 16.93
CA GLU A 9 -59.76 -53.15 17.11
C GLU A 9 -58.90 -53.03 15.81
N ARG A 10 -57.89 -52.13 15.77
CA ARG A 10 -56.92 -51.84 14.66
C ARG A 10 -55.69 -52.78 14.68
N PRO A 11 -54.80 -52.84 13.65
CA PRO A 11 -53.56 -52.02 13.68
C PRO A 11 -52.85 -51.67 12.33
N LEU A 12 -51.80 -50.83 12.44
CA LEU A 12 -50.85 -50.29 11.44
C LEU A 12 -49.63 -51.22 11.13
N GLN A 13 -49.00 -51.02 9.94
CA GLN A 13 -47.59 -51.28 9.48
C GLN A 13 -47.56 -52.00 8.10
N LYS A 14 -46.61 -51.89 7.14
CA LYS A 14 -45.37 -51.13 6.83
C LYS A 14 -44.88 -51.59 5.40
N TYR A 15 -43.88 -50.87 4.85
CA TYR A 15 -42.87 -51.25 3.81
C TYR A 15 -43.24 -51.09 2.31
N GLN A 16 -42.38 -50.63 1.36
CA GLN A 16 -41.17 -49.77 1.26
C GLN A 16 -40.75 -49.71 -0.26
N ARG A 17 -39.98 -48.68 -0.67
CA ARG A 17 -39.23 -48.45 -1.96
C ARG A 17 -40.05 -47.83 -3.12
N VAL A 18 -39.57 -46.89 -3.93
CA VAL A 18 -38.24 -46.67 -4.54
C VAL A 18 -38.00 -45.17 -4.83
N ILE A 19 -36.76 -44.70 -4.63
CA ILE A 19 -36.23 -43.39 -5.06
C ILE A 19 -35.73 -43.51 -6.50
N THR A 20 -36.17 -42.62 -7.39
CA THR A 20 -35.44 -42.28 -8.63
C THR A 20 -35.44 -40.76 -8.81
N TRP A 21 -34.24 -40.20 -8.86
CA TRP A 21 -33.94 -38.78 -9.02
C TRP A 21 -34.23 -38.34 -10.46
N SER A 22 -35.05 -37.31 -10.63
CA SER A 22 -35.15 -36.57 -11.90
C SER A 22 -34.61 -35.17 -11.69
N ILE A 23 -33.45 -34.97 -12.30
CA ILE A 23 -32.68 -33.74 -12.48
C ILE A 23 -33.62 -32.63 -12.98
N GLY A 24 -33.85 -31.63 -12.14
CA GLY A 24 -34.73 -30.51 -12.51
C GLY A 24 -34.70 -29.32 -11.54
N LEU A 25 -33.68 -29.22 -10.68
CA LEU A 25 -33.45 -28.06 -9.81
C LEU A 25 -31.96 -27.70 -9.77
N PHE A 26 -31.30 -27.74 -10.93
CA PHE A 26 -29.87 -27.37 -11.08
C PHE A 26 -29.64 -26.30 -12.15
N ILE A 27 -30.69 -25.53 -12.49
CA ILE A 27 -30.59 -24.32 -13.33
C ILE A 27 -31.35 -23.17 -12.64
N PHE A 28 -31.07 -22.98 -11.35
CA PHE A 28 -31.39 -21.73 -10.64
C PHE A 28 -30.31 -21.36 -9.61
N PHE A 29 -29.06 -21.76 -9.90
CA PHE A 29 -27.86 -21.36 -9.16
C PHE A 29 -26.70 -21.10 -10.12
N LEU A 30 -27.00 -20.51 -11.29
CA LEU A 30 -25.98 -20.09 -12.25
C LEU A 30 -26.13 -18.66 -12.76
N ILE A 31 -26.99 -17.84 -12.14
CA ILE A 31 -27.10 -16.42 -12.44
C ILE A 31 -27.34 -15.64 -11.15
N LEU A 32 -26.31 -15.53 -10.31
CA LEU A 32 -26.11 -14.37 -9.42
C LEU A 32 -24.64 -14.27 -8.93
N SER A 33 -23.68 -14.61 -9.78
CA SER A 33 -22.25 -14.36 -9.52
C SER A 33 -21.74 -13.04 -10.11
N THR A 34 -22.64 -12.17 -10.58
CA THR A 34 -22.31 -10.80 -11.02
C THR A 34 -22.95 -9.81 -10.04
N GLN A 35 -22.27 -9.05 -9.19
CA GLN A 35 -20.86 -8.77 -9.02
C GLN A 35 -20.67 -8.47 -7.53
N ILE A 36 -19.91 -9.27 -6.78
CA ILE A 36 -19.24 -8.69 -5.62
C ILE A 36 -18.20 -7.75 -6.24
N PRO A 37 -18.31 -6.40 -6.10
CA PRO A 37 -17.25 -5.55 -6.60
C PRO A 37 -15.95 -6.04 -5.95
N PRO A 38 -14.85 -6.20 -6.70
CA PRO A 38 -13.60 -6.63 -6.09
C PRO A 38 -13.36 -5.74 -4.87
N ARG A 39 -13.13 -6.38 -3.72
CA ARG A 39 -12.74 -5.68 -2.49
C ARG A 39 -11.69 -4.65 -2.94
N LYS A 40 -11.86 -3.36 -2.60
CA LYS A 40 -10.80 -2.36 -2.76
C LYS A 40 -9.65 -2.73 -1.82
N ASP A 41 -9.02 -3.86 -2.10
CA ASP A 41 -7.75 -4.26 -1.55
C ASP A 41 -6.69 -3.34 -2.16
N ALA A 42 -5.56 -3.18 -1.48
CA ALA A 42 -4.50 -2.23 -1.78
C ALA A 42 -3.75 -2.47 -3.11
N ARG A 43 -4.44 -2.94 -4.16
CA ARG A 43 -3.93 -3.13 -5.51
C ARG A 43 -3.95 -1.80 -6.27
N GLN A 44 -2.74 -1.31 -6.56
CA GLN A 44 -2.43 -0.25 -7.51
C GLN A 44 -2.86 1.18 -7.12
N LYS A 45 -2.43 1.66 -5.95
CA LYS A 45 -2.45 3.10 -5.64
C LYS A 45 -1.40 3.81 -6.49
N SER A 46 -1.83 4.62 -7.46
CA SER A 46 -0.97 5.39 -8.37
C SER A 46 -1.53 6.78 -8.60
N TYR A 47 -0.64 7.77 -8.64
CA TYR A 47 -0.93 9.18 -8.87
C TYR A 47 -0.37 9.69 -10.20
N LEU A 48 0.12 8.78 -11.05
CA LEU A 48 0.87 9.13 -12.24
C LEU A 48 0.11 10.11 -13.15
N GLY A 49 0.76 11.22 -13.52
CA GLY A 49 0.23 12.18 -14.50
C GLY A 49 -0.88 13.12 -14.00
N GLN A 50 -1.23 13.08 -12.71
CA GLN A 50 -2.23 13.99 -12.14
C GLN A 50 -1.65 15.40 -11.95
N ALA A 51 -1.79 16.26 -12.98
CA ALA A 51 -1.11 17.56 -13.08
C ALA A 51 -1.37 18.54 -11.91
N HIS A 52 -2.52 18.44 -11.25
CA HIS A 52 -2.89 19.27 -10.09
C HIS A 52 -2.15 18.90 -8.79
N LEU A 53 -1.45 17.77 -8.78
CA LEU A 53 -0.64 17.31 -7.64
C LEU A 53 0.82 17.80 -7.76
N PRO A 54 1.54 17.92 -6.63
CA PRO A 54 2.97 18.20 -6.61
C PRO A 54 3.73 17.16 -7.43
N ARG A 55 4.90 17.57 -7.96
CA ARG A 55 5.74 16.73 -8.81
C ARG A 55 6.01 15.35 -8.21
N GLY A 56 6.45 15.28 -6.95
CA GLY A 56 6.74 14.01 -6.29
C GLY A 56 5.51 13.10 -6.23
N ILE A 57 4.34 13.65 -5.90
CA ILE A 57 3.08 12.90 -5.90
C ILE A 57 2.75 12.37 -7.29
N ARG A 58 2.66 13.24 -8.30
CA ARG A 58 2.28 12.84 -9.67
C ARG A 58 3.31 11.98 -10.39
N ASN A 59 4.52 11.84 -9.84
CA ASN A 59 5.55 10.92 -10.31
C ASN A 59 5.57 9.60 -9.55
N ASN A 60 4.68 9.41 -8.56
CA ASN A 60 4.78 8.35 -7.56
C ASN A 60 6.15 8.30 -6.86
N ASN A 61 6.78 9.45 -6.66
CA ASN A 61 8.13 9.63 -6.15
C ASN A 61 8.11 10.58 -4.92
N PRO A 62 7.69 10.09 -3.73
CA PRO A 62 7.54 10.92 -2.52
C PRO A 62 8.80 11.65 -2.11
N GLY A 63 9.97 11.07 -2.38
CA GLY A 63 11.26 11.68 -2.02
C GLY A 63 11.75 12.72 -3.01
N ASN A 64 11.06 12.97 -4.13
CA ASN A 64 11.65 13.71 -5.27
C ASN A 64 13.05 13.16 -5.64
N LEU A 65 13.18 11.83 -5.72
CA LEU A 65 14.43 11.19 -6.13
C LEU A 65 14.78 11.56 -7.56
N ARG A 66 15.98 12.10 -7.78
CA ARG A 66 16.47 12.41 -9.12
C ARG A 66 16.75 11.13 -9.90
N TYR A 67 16.47 11.18 -11.20
CA TYR A 67 16.80 10.09 -12.09
C TYR A 67 18.33 9.88 -12.12
N SER A 68 18.74 8.61 -12.12
CA SER A 68 20.10 8.23 -12.44
C SER A 68 20.11 6.92 -13.22
N PRO A 69 20.93 6.80 -14.28
CA PRO A 69 21.09 5.54 -15.01
C PRO A 69 21.68 4.42 -14.14
N LEU A 70 22.36 4.77 -13.05
CA LEU A 70 22.94 3.81 -12.10
C LEU A 70 21.91 3.21 -11.15
N ASN A 71 20.74 3.84 -11.00
CA ASN A 71 19.70 3.38 -10.09
C ASN A 71 18.76 2.40 -10.80
N ASN A 72 18.65 1.17 -10.30
CA ASN A 72 17.71 0.18 -10.81
C ASN A 72 16.60 -0.15 -9.79
N TRP A 73 15.76 0.84 -9.51
CA TRP A 73 14.68 0.68 -8.53
C TRP A 73 13.57 -0.25 -9.05
N LYS A 74 13.04 -1.10 -8.17
CA LYS A 74 11.84 -1.90 -8.46
C LYS A 74 10.67 -0.97 -8.78
N GLY A 75 9.98 -1.22 -9.90
CA GLY A 75 8.80 -0.47 -10.31
C GLY A 75 9.09 0.93 -10.87
N LYS A 76 10.35 1.28 -11.18
CA LYS A 76 10.65 2.53 -11.91
C LYS A 76 10.12 2.46 -13.33
N ILE A 77 9.63 3.59 -13.82
CA ILE A 77 9.29 3.79 -15.23
C ILE A 77 10.61 4.02 -15.98
N PRO A 78 10.86 3.28 -17.08
CA PRO A 78 12.06 3.49 -17.90
C PRO A 78 12.16 4.94 -18.39
N ILE A 79 13.39 5.47 -18.53
CA ILE A 79 13.59 6.87 -18.95
C ILE A 79 12.93 7.21 -20.28
N SER A 80 12.82 6.24 -21.20
CA SER A 80 12.12 6.40 -22.49
C SER A 80 10.61 6.61 -22.36
N GLN A 81 10.02 6.28 -21.21
CA GLN A 81 8.61 6.45 -20.90
C GLN A 81 8.38 7.46 -19.75
N ASN A 82 9.45 7.96 -19.14
CA ASN A 82 9.39 8.89 -18.03
C ASN A 82 9.08 10.30 -18.57
N THR A 83 7.94 10.85 -18.16
CA THR A 83 7.46 12.15 -18.64
C THR A 83 8.01 13.34 -17.87
N ASP A 84 8.67 13.12 -16.74
CA ASP A 84 9.34 14.16 -15.96
C ASP A 84 10.76 14.45 -16.47
N GLY A 85 11.49 13.40 -16.88
CA GLY A 85 12.83 13.47 -17.49
C GLY A 85 13.97 13.75 -16.51
N ALA A 86 13.73 14.45 -15.39
CA ALA A 86 14.76 14.78 -14.40
C ALA A 86 14.65 13.97 -13.10
N PHE A 87 13.44 13.53 -12.74
CA PHE A 87 13.16 12.77 -11.54
C PHE A 87 12.70 11.35 -11.87
N GLU A 88 12.93 10.41 -10.96
CA GLU A 88 12.39 9.06 -11.10
C GLU A 88 10.85 9.11 -11.12
N GLN A 89 10.24 8.27 -11.95
CA GLN A 89 8.81 7.99 -11.92
C GLN A 89 8.60 6.52 -11.60
N PHE A 90 7.52 6.19 -10.89
CA PHE A 90 7.20 4.83 -10.51
C PHE A 90 5.81 4.43 -10.97
N ILE A 91 5.62 3.15 -11.30
CA ILE A 91 4.33 2.62 -11.75
C ILE A 91 3.26 2.70 -10.65
N GLU A 92 3.67 2.61 -9.39
CA GLU A 92 2.79 2.69 -8.21
C GLU A 92 3.48 3.43 -7.07
N TRP A 93 2.67 4.06 -6.22
CA TRP A 93 3.11 4.86 -5.07
C TRP A 93 4.06 4.11 -4.12
N ARG A 94 3.74 2.85 -3.82
CA ARG A 94 4.53 2.00 -2.91
C ARG A 94 5.98 1.81 -3.38
N TYR A 95 6.22 1.83 -4.70
CA TYR A 95 7.57 1.62 -5.25
C TYR A 95 8.45 2.85 -5.05
N GLY A 96 7.89 4.06 -5.16
CA GLY A 96 8.62 5.28 -4.83
C GLY A 96 8.91 5.40 -3.34
N ILE A 97 7.95 5.05 -2.48
CA ILE A 97 8.23 4.99 -1.03
C ILE A 97 9.35 3.97 -0.75
N ARG A 98 9.26 2.77 -1.33
CA ARG A 98 10.29 1.74 -1.18
C ARG A 98 11.67 2.26 -1.61
N ALA A 99 11.77 2.93 -2.76
CA ALA A 99 13.03 3.50 -3.24
C ALA A 99 13.61 4.51 -2.24
N LEU A 100 12.77 5.40 -1.68
CA LEU A 100 13.17 6.34 -0.63
C LEU A 100 13.68 5.60 0.63
N LEU A 101 12.98 4.57 1.09
CA LEU A 101 13.40 3.79 2.26
C LEU A 101 14.76 3.08 2.03
N VAL A 102 14.97 2.50 0.84
CA VAL A 102 16.26 1.86 0.49
C VAL A 102 17.39 2.87 0.43
N LEU A 103 17.14 4.05 -0.14
CA LEU A 103 18.10 5.15 -0.16
C LEU A 103 18.48 5.57 1.27
N LEU A 104 17.49 5.78 2.13
CA LEU A 104 17.71 6.19 3.52
C LEU A 104 18.48 5.13 4.32
N LYS A 105 18.22 3.84 4.09
CA LYS A 105 19.01 2.76 4.71
C LYS A 105 20.49 2.86 4.31
N GLY A 106 20.77 3.11 3.03
CA GLY A 106 22.14 3.33 2.55
C GLY A 106 22.77 4.60 3.11
N TYR A 107 21.99 5.66 3.27
CA TYR A 107 22.46 6.94 3.81
C TYR A 107 22.77 6.86 5.30
N ILE A 108 21.95 6.15 6.09
CA ILE A 108 22.25 5.88 7.50
C ILE A 108 23.59 5.16 7.62
N PHE A 109 23.81 4.13 6.79
CA PHE A 109 25.08 3.40 6.78
C PHE A 109 26.28 4.28 6.42
N ARG A 110 26.14 5.20 5.46
CA ARG A 110 27.26 6.04 4.97
C ARG A 110 27.52 7.29 5.82
N TYR A 111 26.48 7.90 6.37
CA TYR A 111 26.54 9.24 6.96
C TYR A 111 26.16 9.29 8.44
N GLY A 112 25.42 8.30 8.95
CA GLY A 112 25.12 8.11 10.37
C GLY A 112 24.14 9.09 11.01
N THR A 113 24.03 10.35 10.55
CA THR A 113 23.23 11.41 11.19
C THR A 113 22.25 12.08 10.22
N ILE A 114 21.14 12.62 10.73
CA ILE A 114 20.15 13.36 9.91
C ILE A 114 20.80 14.52 9.18
N GLU A 115 21.63 15.29 9.87
CA GLU A 115 22.33 16.42 9.28
C GLU A 115 23.22 16.00 8.10
N ALA A 116 24.09 15.01 8.29
CA ALA A 116 25.00 14.58 7.23
C ALA A 116 24.24 13.97 6.04
N MET A 117 23.20 13.17 6.31
CA MET A 117 22.33 12.61 5.27
C MET A 117 21.65 13.70 4.43
N LEU A 118 21.04 14.71 5.07
CA LEU A 118 20.27 15.72 4.36
C LEU A 118 21.14 16.77 3.66
N ARG A 119 22.33 17.07 4.18
CA ARG A 119 23.32 17.89 3.45
C ARG A 119 23.77 17.22 2.15
N HIS A 120 23.85 15.89 2.14
CA HIS A 120 24.12 15.14 0.92
C HIS A 120 22.87 15.01 0.01
N TYR A 121 21.69 14.80 0.60
CA TYR A 121 20.43 14.65 -0.12
C TYR A 121 20.03 15.92 -0.89
N ALA A 122 20.17 17.08 -0.25
CA ALA A 122 19.81 18.39 -0.78
C ALA A 122 20.97 19.37 -0.51
N PRO A 123 22.08 19.27 -1.27
CA PRO A 123 23.20 20.20 -1.12
C PRO A 123 22.74 21.63 -1.38
N SER A 124 23.33 22.58 -0.67
CA SER A 124 22.92 23.99 -0.69
C SER A 124 23.39 24.68 -1.96
N ASN A 125 22.49 24.83 -2.93
CA ASN A 125 22.63 25.74 -4.06
C ASN A 125 21.46 26.73 -4.14
N GLU A 126 20.25 26.36 -3.71
CA GLU A 126 19.09 27.29 -3.59
C GLU A 126 18.14 26.96 -2.41
N ASN A 127 18.34 25.83 -1.74
CA ASN A 127 17.46 25.38 -0.65
C ASN A 127 17.98 25.81 0.72
N ASN A 128 17.06 26.16 1.61
CA ASN A 128 17.37 26.28 3.03
C ASN A 128 17.50 24.87 3.64
N THR A 129 18.61 24.18 3.33
CA THR A 129 18.96 22.85 3.86
C THR A 129 18.86 22.81 5.38
N GLU A 130 19.10 23.95 6.04
CA GLU A 130 18.96 24.09 7.48
C GLU A 130 17.50 23.94 7.95
N LEU A 131 16.53 24.57 7.29
CA LEU A 131 15.10 24.35 7.57
C LEU A 131 14.68 22.90 7.32
N TYR A 132 15.24 22.25 6.31
CA TYR A 132 14.98 20.84 6.04
C TYR A 132 15.45 19.96 7.21
N ILE A 133 16.69 20.16 7.67
CA ILE A 133 17.25 19.42 8.80
C ILE A 133 16.44 19.66 10.07
N GLN A 134 16.09 20.91 10.37
CA GLN A 134 15.26 21.26 11.53
C GLN A 134 13.89 20.59 11.46
N ARG A 135 13.25 20.60 10.28
CA ARG A 135 11.95 19.96 10.09
C ARG A 135 12.02 18.46 10.35
N VAL A 136 13.00 17.77 9.76
CA VAL A 136 13.13 16.31 9.90
C VAL A 136 13.51 15.93 11.33
N ALA A 137 14.41 16.65 11.98
CA ALA A 137 14.73 16.44 13.39
C ALA A 137 13.48 16.61 14.28
N SER A 138 12.71 17.67 14.06
CA SER A 138 11.47 17.93 14.80
C SER A 138 10.39 16.88 14.56
N ASP A 139 10.15 16.48 13.31
CA ASP A 139 9.11 15.50 12.97
C ASP A 139 9.44 14.10 13.50
N THR A 140 10.72 13.74 13.55
CA THR A 140 11.16 12.42 14.00
C THR A 140 11.42 12.32 15.51
N GLY A 141 11.64 13.47 16.18
CA GLY A 141 12.10 13.53 17.56
C GLY A 141 13.56 13.12 17.75
N ILE A 142 14.32 13.02 16.66
CA ILE A 142 15.73 12.61 16.67
C ILE A 142 16.60 13.87 16.54
N PRO A 143 17.55 14.12 17.47
CA PRO A 143 18.50 15.21 17.34
C PRO A 143 19.31 15.09 16.04
N ARG A 144 19.52 16.21 15.34
CA ARG A 144 20.14 16.25 13.99
C ARG A 144 21.52 15.57 13.90
N ASN A 145 22.28 15.63 14.99
CA ASN A 145 23.66 15.13 15.13
C ASN A 145 23.73 13.76 15.84
N GLN A 146 22.59 13.20 16.26
CA GLN A 146 22.56 11.87 16.85
C GLN A 146 22.85 10.82 15.76
N VAL A 147 23.77 9.89 16.07
CA VAL A 147 23.96 8.70 15.24
C VAL A 147 22.73 7.81 15.33
N VAL A 148 22.18 7.44 14.18
CA VAL A 148 20.98 6.61 14.09
C VAL A 148 21.27 5.23 13.51
N THR A 149 20.45 4.26 13.90
CA THR A 149 20.43 2.92 13.29
C THR A 149 19.23 2.81 12.35
N SER A 150 19.37 2.05 11.27
CA SER A 150 18.33 1.83 10.26
C SER A 150 17.24 0.86 10.74
N THR A 151 16.64 1.12 11.90
CA THR A 151 15.47 0.37 12.35
C THR A 151 14.27 0.72 11.47
N ARG A 152 13.26 -0.17 11.48
CA ARG A 152 11.99 0.06 10.79
C ARG A 152 11.38 1.41 11.19
N GLU A 153 11.33 1.69 12.49
CA GLU A 153 10.77 2.94 13.01
C GLU A 153 11.54 4.17 12.50
N THR A 154 12.87 4.16 12.59
CA THR A 154 13.71 5.27 12.11
C THR A 154 13.49 5.54 10.63
N LEU A 155 13.51 4.48 9.80
CA LEU A 155 13.35 4.62 8.36
C LEU A 155 11.97 5.20 7.99
N LEU A 156 10.91 4.74 8.64
CA LEU A 156 9.55 5.22 8.39
C LEU A 156 9.38 6.68 8.83
N LYS A 157 9.84 7.04 10.04
CA LYS A 157 9.81 8.42 10.54
C LYS A 157 10.53 9.38 9.58
N LEU A 158 11.74 9.01 9.13
CA LEU A 158 12.51 9.79 8.17
C LEU A 158 11.80 9.92 6.82
N ALA A 159 11.34 8.80 6.25
CA ALA A 159 10.69 8.80 4.93
C ALA A 159 9.38 9.61 4.94
N ILE A 160 8.58 9.52 6.00
CA ILE A 160 7.35 10.30 6.16
C ILE A 160 7.67 11.80 6.24
N SER A 161 8.66 12.20 7.05
CA SER A 161 9.01 13.61 7.19
C SER A 161 9.58 14.20 5.90
N ILE A 162 10.49 13.48 5.23
CA ILE A 162 11.03 13.85 3.91
C ILE A 162 9.90 13.98 2.90
N SER A 163 9.02 12.99 2.79
CA SER A 163 7.90 13.04 1.84
C SER A 163 6.98 14.24 2.07
N ARG A 164 6.75 14.64 3.33
CA ARG A 164 5.94 15.81 3.68
C ARG A 164 6.65 17.11 3.33
N TYR A 165 7.96 17.18 3.56
CA TYR A 165 8.76 18.35 3.19
C TYR A 165 8.76 18.56 1.67
N GLU A 166 8.98 17.49 0.91
CA GLU A 166 9.09 17.51 -0.55
C GLU A 166 7.78 17.82 -1.29
N ASN A 167 6.63 17.49 -0.70
CA ASN A 167 5.33 17.59 -1.38
C ASN A 167 4.36 18.57 -0.70
N GLY A 168 4.71 19.12 0.46
CA GLY A 168 3.82 19.97 1.25
C GLY A 168 2.77 19.19 2.07
N LYS A 169 1.94 19.94 2.80
CA LYS A 169 0.85 19.39 3.63
C LYS A 169 -0.41 19.14 2.79
N GLY A 170 -1.17 18.09 3.09
CA GLY A 170 -2.54 17.90 2.57
C GLY A 170 -2.74 16.79 1.54
N TYR A 171 -1.68 16.08 1.14
CA TYR A 171 -1.81 14.91 0.26
C TYR A 171 -2.00 13.65 1.11
N GLU A 172 -3.09 12.91 0.89
CA GLU A 172 -3.50 11.71 1.64
C GLU A 172 -2.57 10.50 1.36
N ILE A 173 -1.32 10.64 1.79
CA ILE A 173 -0.40 9.53 1.97
C ILE A 173 -0.44 9.18 3.45
N THR A 174 -0.93 7.98 3.70
CA THR A 174 -1.13 7.49 5.06
C THR A 174 0.15 6.85 5.56
N GLU A 175 0.32 6.80 6.88
CA GLU A 175 1.40 6.01 7.49
C GLU A 175 1.35 4.56 6.99
N THR A 176 0.15 3.99 6.82
CA THR A 176 -0.07 2.66 6.25
C THR A 176 0.59 2.46 4.89
N ASP A 177 0.59 3.46 4.00
CA ASP A 177 1.28 3.35 2.71
C ASP A 177 2.78 3.11 2.88
N PHE A 178 3.40 3.78 3.86
CA PHE A 178 4.81 3.56 4.20
C PHE A 178 5.04 2.20 4.84
N GLN A 179 4.11 1.74 5.69
CA GLN A 179 4.19 0.40 6.28
C GLN A 179 4.14 -0.70 5.22
N GLU A 180 3.25 -0.59 4.22
CA GLU A 180 3.15 -1.56 3.13
C GLU A 180 4.38 -1.52 2.20
N ALA A 181 4.90 -0.33 1.90
CA ALA A 181 6.11 -0.18 1.12
C ALA A 181 7.35 -0.77 1.84
N TYR A 182 7.41 -0.68 3.17
CA TYR A 182 8.48 -1.29 3.96
C TYR A 182 8.48 -2.83 3.84
N LYS A 183 7.31 -3.46 3.76
CA LYS A 183 7.20 -4.93 3.61
C LYS A 183 7.80 -5.46 2.30
N ILE A 184 7.98 -4.59 1.30
CA ILE A 184 8.54 -4.96 -0.01
C ILE A 184 9.95 -4.40 -0.23
N MET A 185 10.61 -3.84 0.81
CA MET A 185 12.01 -3.41 0.76
C MET A 185 12.93 -4.59 0.43
#